data_AF-A0A067H9G7-F1
#
_entry.id   AF-A0A067H9G7-F1
#
_cell.length_a   1.000
_cell.length_b   1.000
_cell.length_c   1.000
_cell.angle_alpha   90.00
_cell.angle_beta   90.00
_cell.angle_gamma   90.00
#
_symmetry.space_group_name_H-M   'P 1'
#
loop_
_entity.id
_entity.type
_entity.pdbx_description
1 polymer ?
#
loop_
_entity_poly.entity_id
_entity_poly.type
_entity_poly.pdbx_seq_one_letter_code
_entity_poly.pdbx_strand_id
1 'polypeptide(L)'
;MIDEILRRLQSSDVKGNVSAQREAVESWRREKLEEAKQLSIGRQGINSTILQEEARMLVRVLESDWAALSEEIGLWIPTEIIHKEHGDKPKGVEDEDLDEDVLPGRPPPPECHAELHTDYDGVAIRWGLTHHRDSAADCCQACIEQAKRAKPGQMKCNIWVYCPAETGCHSPDKYEHKYQECWLKYAEKPKLNFKDRYSEKYRNAHPAAPLVVPWVSGVVSL
;
A
#
# COMPACT_ATOMS: atom_id res chain seq x y z
N MET A 1 -20.08 21.03 -25.19
CA MET A 1 -19.29 21.39 -23.99
C MET A 1 -18.21 20.35 -23.72
N ILE A 2 -18.58 19.10 -23.39
CA ILE A 2 -17.64 18.02 -23.07
C ILE A 2 -16.69 17.70 -24.22
N ASP A 3 -17.18 17.62 -25.47
CA ASP A 3 -16.33 17.33 -26.64
C ASP A 3 -15.22 18.37 -26.87
N GLU A 4 -15.46 19.62 -26.48
CA GLU A 4 -14.49 20.70 -26.63
C GLU A 4 -13.38 20.61 -25.57
N ILE A 5 -13.74 20.24 -24.34
CA ILE A 5 -12.79 19.93 -23.27
C ILE A 5 -11.93 18.72 -23.66
N LEU A 6 -12.55 17.65 -24.17
CA LEU A 6 -11.85 16.44 -24.59
C LEU A 6 -10.85 16.71 -25.72
N ARG A 7 -11.21 17.54 -26.71
CA ARG A 7 -10.29 17.93 -27.79
C ARG A 7 -9.05 18.67 -27.26
N ARG A 8 -9.20 19.53 -26.25
CA ARG A 8 -8.06 20.24 -25.64
C ARG A 8 -7.14 19.29 -24.87
N LEU A 9 -7.74 18.34 -24.16
CA LEU A 9 -7.01 17.31 -23.39
C LEU A 9 -6.28 16.28 -24.28
N GLN A 10 -6.74 16.08 -25.52
CA GLN A 10 -6.13 15.13 -26.46
C GLN A 10 -4.92 15.70 -27.23
N SER A 11 -4.57 16.97 -27.05
CA SER A 11 -3.39 17.57 -27.68
C SER A 11 -2.10 16.97 -27.12
N SER A 12 -1.10 16.76 -27.98
CA SER A 12 0.15 16.06 -27.63
C SER A 12 0.92 16.71 -26.48
N ASP A 13 0.83 18.04 -26.33
CA ASP A 13 1.52 18.82 -25.28
C ASP A 13 0.85 18.69 -23.90
N VAL A 14 -0.42 18.27 -23.86
CA VAL A 14 -1.23 18.14 -22.65
C VAL A 14 -1.32 16.68 -22.18
N LYS A 15 -1.03 15.73 -23.08
CA LYS A 15 -1.17 14.30 -22.82
C LYS A 15 -0.05 13.79 -21.89
N GLY A 16 -0.40 13.49 -20.63
CA GLY A 16 0.51 12.88 -19.65
C GLY A 16 1.13 13.84 -18.63
N ASN A 17 0.83 15.15 -18.71
CA ASN A 17 1.24 16.14 -17.71
C ASN A 17 -0.01 16.70 -17.00
N VAL A 18 -0.15 16.40 -15.70
CA VAL A 18 -1.33 16.74 -14.89
C VAL A 18 -1.50 18.25 -14.74
N SER A 19 -0.41 19.01 -14.57
CA SER A 19 -0.44 20.47 -14.53
C SER A 19 -0.94 21.06 -15.86
N ALA A 20 -0.43 20.56 -16.99
CA ALA A 20 -0.88 21.00 -18.31
C ALA A 20 -2.37 20.67 -18.58
N GLN A 21 -2.86 19.52 -18.10
CA GLN A 21 -4.27 19.14 -18.19
C GLN A 21 -5.17 20.09 -17.40
N ARG A 22 -4.75 20.43 -16.17
CA ARG A 22 -5.47 21.37 -15.30
C ARG A 22 -5.53 22.76 -15.93
N GLU A 23 -4.40 23.26 -16.41
CA GLU A 23 -4.32 24.58 -17.06
C GLU A 23 -5.18 24.65 -18.33
N ALA A 24 -5.20 23.58 -19.14
CA ALA A 24 -6.03 23.51 -20.33
C ALA A 24 -7.54 23.59 -20.02
N VAL A 25 -8.00 22.90 -18.96
CA VAL A 25 -9.39 22.94 -18.52
C VAL A 25 -9.77 24.29 -17.90
N GLU A 26 -8.88 24.88 -17.10
CA GLU A 26 -9.11 26.21 -16.53
C GLU A 26 -9.11 27.32 -17.59
N SER A 27 -8.25 27.24 -18.60
CA SER A 27 -8.28 28.19 -19.72
C SER A 27 -9.58 28.10 -20.49
N TRP A 28 -10.01 26.88 -20.83
CA TRP A 28 -11.29 26.65 -21.50
C TRP A 28 -12.47 27.20 -20.68
N ARG A 29 -12.49 26.96 -19.36
CA ARG A 29 -13.53 27.48 -18.46
C ARG A 29 -13.58 29.01 -18.50
N ARG A 30 -12.42 29.69 -18.45
CA ARG A 30 -12.34 31.16 -18.50
C ARG A 30 -12.84 31.71 -19.82
N GLU A 31 -12.43 31.11 -20.94
CA GLU A 31 -12.87 31.51 -22.28
C GLU A 31 -14.39 31.35 -22.43
N LYS A 32 -14.95 30.21 -22.01
CA LYS A 32 -16.40 29.98 -22.07
C LYS A 32 -17.21 30.85 -21.14
N LEU A 33 -16.68 31.18 -19.97
CA LEU A 33 -17.32 32.12 -19.07
C LEU A 33 -17.41 33.51 -19.69
N GLU A 34 -16.36 33.97 -20.39
CA GLU A 34 -16.36 35.27 -21.06
C GLU A 34 -17.34 35.28 -22.25
N GLU A 35 -17.35 34.23 -23.08
CA GLU A 35 -18.35 34.07 -24.16
C GLU A 35 -19.78 34.15 -23.60
N ALA A 36 -20.07 33.42 -22.51
CA ALA A 36 -21.39 33.41 -21.89
C ALA A 36 -21.76 34.77 -21.28
N LYS A 37 -20.80 35.49 -20.68
CA LYS A 37 -21.01 36.85 -20.15
C LYS A 37 -21.36 37.83 -21.28
N GLN A 38 -20.64 37.81 -22.40
CA GLN A 38 -20.93 38.68 -23.54
C GLN A 38 -22.31 38.41 -24.15
N LEU A 39 -22.72 37.14 -24.22
CA LEU A 39 -24.06 36.75 -24.68
C LEU A 39 -25.15 37.16 -23.70
N SER A 40 -24.90 37.11 -22.40
CA SER A 40 -25.86 37.52 -21.36
C SER A 40 -26.13 39.03 -21.34
N ILE A 41 -25.14 39.85 -21.74
CA ILE A 41 -25.18 41.32 -21.75
C ILE A 41 -25.83 41.87 -23.05
N GLY A 42 -26.06 41.02 -24.05
CA GLY A 42 -26.81 41.39 -25.25
C GLY A 42 -26.03 42.25 -26.25
N ARG A 43 -24.70 42.08 -26.33
CA ARG A 43 -23.85 42.88 -27.24
C ARG A 43 -23.82 42.39 -28.70
N GLN A 44 -24.40 41.22 -28.98
CA GLN A 44 -24.49 40.62 -30.32
C GLN A 44 -25.94 40.36 -30.71
N GLY A 45 -26.57 41.37 -31.34
CA GLY A 45 -27.57 41.29 -32.41
C GLY A 45 -28.63 40.17 -32.50
N ILE A 46 -28.99 39.45 -31.42
CA ILE A 46 -29.99 38.36 -31.48
C ILE A 46 -30.95 38.49 -30.29
N ASN A 47 -32.11 39.08 -30.55
CA ASN A 47 -33.19 39.26 -29.58
C ASN A 47 -34.00 37.96 -29.40
N SER A 48 -33.42 36.97 -28.72
CA SER A 48 -34.20 35.85 -28.18
C SER A 48 -34.00 35.78 -26.67
N THR A 49 -35.07 36.06 -25.92
CA THR A 49 -35.09 35.98 -24.45
C THR A 49 -34.63 34.61 -23.93
N ILE A 50 -34.81 33.56 -24.73
CA ILE A 50 -34.40 32.18 -24.43
C ILE A 50 -32.87 32.05 -24.44
N LEU A 51 -32.18 32.60 -25.45
CA LEU A 51 -30.71 32.54 -25.57
C LEU A 51 -30.01 33.32 -24.44
N GLN A 52 -30.61 34.43 -24.01
CA GLN A 52 -30.08 35.22 -22.91
C GLN A 52 -30.18 34.48 -21.57
N GLU A 53 -31.29 33.76 -21.36
CA GLU A 53 -31.51 32.99 -20.14
C GLU A 53 -30.60 31.75 -20.07
N GLU A 54 -30.39 31.08 -21.21
CA GLU A 54 -29.40 30.01 -21.36
C GLU A 54 -27.96 30.52 -21.09
N ALA A 55 -27.60 31.70 -21.60
CA ALA A 55 -26.31 32.32 -21.34
C ALA A 55 -26.10 32.65 -19.85
N ARG A 56 -27.14 33.15 -19.16
CA ARG A 56 -27.09 33.40 -17.70
C ARG A 56 -26.92 32.12 -16.90
N MET A 57 -27.62 31.06 -17.31
CA MET A 57 -27.46 29.74 -16.70
C MET A 57 -26.03 29.22 -16.87
N LEU A 58 -25.45 29.35 -18.08
CA LEU A 58 -24.07 28.99 -18.35
C LEU A 58 -23.07 29.80 -17.51
N VAL A 59 -23.28 31.11 -17.33
CA VAL A 59 -22.45 31.94 -16.45
C VAL A 59 -22.48 31.41 -15.02
N ARG A 60 -23.67 31.14 -14.46
CA ARG A 60 -23.82 30.60 -13.11
C ARG A 60 -23.08 29.27 -12.94
N VAL A 61 -23.25 28.36 -13.89
CA VAL A 61 -22.64 27.03 -13.85
C VAL A 61 -21.11 27.11 -13.98
N LEU A 62 -20.59 27.96 -14.87
CA LEU A 62 -19.15 28.09 -15.08
C LEU A 62 -18.47 28.95 -14.00
N GLU A 63 -19.17 29.86 -13.32
CA GLU A 63 -18.59 30.74 -12.31
C GLU A 63 -18.74 30.18 -10.89
N SER A 64 -19.94 29.78 -10.50
CA SER A 64 -20.30 29.40 -9.13
C SER A 64 -20.44 27.89 -8.94
N ASP A 65 -21.07 27.19 -9.88
CA ASP A 65 -21.41 25.76 -9.71
C ASP A 65 -20.43 24.81 -10.44
N TRP A 66 -19.23 25.28 -10.77
CA TRP A 66 -18.25 24.55 -11.60
C TRP A 66 -17.79 23.24 -10.97
N ALA A 67 -17.63 23.20 -9.64
CA ALA A 67 -17.23 21.98 -8.94
C ALA A 67 -18.28 20.88 -9.10
N ALA A 68 -19.55 21.21 -8.92
CA ALA A 68 -20.67 20.28 -9.09
C ALA A 68 -20.79 19.82 -10.55
N LEU A 69 -20.66 20.73 -11.51
CA LEU A 69 -20.65 20.36 -12.93
C LEU A 69 -19.49 19.42 -13.26
N SER A 70 -18.28 19.71 -12.75
CA SER A 70 -17.09 18.90 -13.01
C SER A 70 -17.24 17.48 -12.49
N GLU A 71 -17.86 17.31 -11.32
CA GLU A 71 -18.19 16.01 -10.75
C GLU A 71 -19.25 15.27 -11.58
N GLU A 72 -20.32 15.96 -11.96
CA GLU A 72 -21.42 15.39 -12.75
C GLU A 72 -20.98 14.90 -14.14
N ILE A 73 -20.08 15.65 -14.81
CA ILE A 73 -19.54 15.27 -16.12
C ILE A 73 -18.33 14.33 -16.04
N GLY A 74 -17.91 13.92 -14.83
CA GLY A 74 -16.77 13.04 -14.61
C GLY A 74 -15.41 13.66 -14.96
N LEU A 75 -15.29 14.99 -14.93
CA LEU A 75 -14.04 15.71 -15.19
C LEU A 75 -13.16 15.75 -13.94
N TRP A 76 -12.63 14.58 -13.57
CA TRP A 76 -11.68 14.44 -12.46
C TRP A 76 -10.24 14.50 -12.97
N ILE A 77 -9.55 15.62 -12.73
CA ILE A 77 -8.11 15.74 -12.96
C ILE A 77 -7.42 15.51 -11.62
N PRO A 78 -6.55 14.48 -11.49
CA PRO A 78 -5.80 14.23 -10.25
C PRO A 78 -5.12 15.51 -9.75
N THR A 79 -5.13 15.74 -8.44
CA THR A 79 -4.26 16.76 -7.86
C THR A 79 -2.81 16.30 -8.03
N GLU A 80 -1.90 17.22 -8.33
CA GLU A 80 -0.48 16.92 -8.18
C GLU A 80 -0.24 16.65 -6.70
N ILE A 81 -0.11 15.36 -6.35
CA ILE A 81 0.36 14.95 -5.04
C ILE A 81 1.86 15.23 -5.05
N ILE A 82 2.23 16.47 -4.74
CA ILE A 82 3.62 16.77 -4.39
C ILE A 82 3.82 16.13 -3.02
N HIS A 83 4.46 14.96 -2.99
CA HIS A 83 4.95 14.36 -1.76
C HIS A 83 6.04 15.28 -1.18
N LYS A 84 5.63 16.31 -0.44
CA LYS A 84 6.51 17.00 0.48
C LYS A 84 6.59 16.14 1.72
N GLU A 85 7.69 15.41 1.83
CA GLU A 85 8.09 14.80 3.09
C GLU A 85 8.21 15.92 4.13
N HIS A 86 7.22 15.99 5.02
CA HIS A 86 7.24 16.92 6.13
C HIS A 86 8.16 16.32 7.19
N GLY A 87 9.28 17.00 7.48
CA GLY A 87 10.20 16.67 8.57
C GLY A 87 9.63 16.95 9.96
N ASP A 88 8.32 16.75 10.11
CA ASP A 88 7.58 16.96 11.36
C ASP A 88 7.72 15.74 12.29
N LYS A 89 8.49 14.72 11.88
CA LYS A 89 8.91 13.60 12.73
C LYS A 89 9.67 14.17 13.93
N PRO A 90 9.14 14.06 15.17
CA PRO A 90 9.84 14.57 16.34
C PRO A 90 11.17 13.83 16.48
N LYS A 91 12.26 14.56 16.70
CA LYS A 91 13.57 13.94 16.98
C LYS A 91 13.47 13.16 18.29
N GLY A 92 13.48 11.83 18.19
CA GLY A 92 13.38 10.92 19.33
C GLY A 92 12.17 9.98 19.31
N VAL A 93 11.28 10.09 18.33
CA VAL A 93 10.29 9.05 18.03
C VAL A 93 10.96 8.11 17.02
N GLU A 94 11.60 7.06 17.54
CA GLU A 94 11.82 5.84 16.75
C GLU A 94 10.45 5.36 16.24
N ASP A 95 10.39 4.62 15.14
CA ASP A 95 9.14 4.23 14.46
C ASP A 95 8.18 3.40 15.34
N GLU A 96 7.53 4.04 16.33
CA GLU A 96 6.52 3.49 17.25
C GLU A 96 5.17 3.27 16.55
N ASP A 97 5.04 3.70 15.29
CA ASP A 97 3.90 3.42 14.41
C ASP A 97 4.13 2.14 13.54
N LEU A 98 4.98 1.21 13.99
CA LEU A 98 4.68 -0.19 13.69
C LEU A 98 3.56 -0.55 14.67
N ASP A 99 2.32 -0.37 14.22
CA ASP A 99 1.10 -0.77 14.91
C ASP A 99 1.39 -2.02 15.76
N GLU A 100 0.95 -2.06 17.03
CA GLU A 100 1.05 -3.24 17.88
C GLU A 100 0.39 -4.43 17.14
N ASP A 101 1.17 -5.14 16.32
CA ASP A 101 0.67 -6.19 15.45
C ASP A 101 0.37 -7.38 16.36
N VAL A 102 -0.89 -7.42 16.83
CA VAL A 102 -1.38 -8.45 17.72
C VAL A 102 -1.39 -9.77 16.97
N LEU A 103 -0.57 -10.72 17.42
CA LEU A 103 -0.57 -12.08 16.88
C LEU A 103 -1.93 -12.74 17.08
N PRO A 104 -2.50 -13.38 16.05
CA PRO A 104 -3.72 -14.15 16.22
C PRO A 104 -3.46 -15.37 17.12
N GLY A 105 -4.41 -15.63 18.03
CA GLY A 105 -4.39 -16.77 18.94
C GLY A 105 -3.75 -16.46 20.31
N ARG A 106 -3.36 -17.51 21.02
CA ARG A 106 -2.69 -17.36 22.32
C ARG A 106 -1.27 -16.78 22.11
N PRO A 107 -0.79 -15.90 23.01
CA PRO A 107 0.57 -15.40 22.92
C PRO A 107 1.58 -16.55 23.08
N PRO A 108 2.69 -16.55 22.30
CA PRO A 108 3.77 -17.49 22.53
C PRO A 108 4.32 -17.40 23.96
N PRO A 109 4.62 -18.53 24.61
CA PRO A 109 5.34 -18.53 25.89
C PRO A 109 6.70 -17.81 25.82
N PRO A 110 7.23 -17.28 26.95
CA PRO A 110 8.51 -16.56 26.96
C PRO A 110 9.70 -17.37 26.43
N GLU A 111 9.72 -18.68 26.64
CA GLU A 111 10.77 -19.57 26.13
C GLU A 111 10.84 -19.63 24.60
N CYS A 112 9.79 -19.17 23.91
CA CYS A 112 9.74 -19.09 22.46
C CYS A 112 10.53 -17.91 21.90
N HIS A 113 10.82 -16.89 22.72
CA HIS A 113 11.46 -15.64 22.32
C HIS A 113 10.88 -15.10 21.01
N ALA A 114 9.56 -14.91 21.01
CA ALA A 114 8.82 -14.50 19.82
C ALA A 114 9.16 -13.07 19.45
N GLU A 115 9.58 -12.88 18.21
CA GLU A 115 9.86 -11.59 17.61
C GLU A 115 8.96 -11.40 16.38
N LEU A 116 8.19 -10.31 16.40
CA LEU A 116 7.44 -9.85 15.24
C LEU A 116 8.40 -9.43 14.13
N HIS A 117 7.91 -9.45 12.89
CA HIS A 117 8.64 -8.98 11.72
C HIS A 117 10.05 -9.56 11.61
N THR A 118 10.19 -10.86 11.86
CA THR A 118 11.49 -11.50 11.99
C THR A 118 11.46 -12.83 11.26
N ASP A 119 12.46 -13.08 10.42
CA ASP A 119 12.75 -14.38 9.82
C ASP A 119 14.19 -14.79 10.16
N TYR A 120 14.32 -15.95 10.82
CA TYR A 120 15.61 -16.58 11.11
C TYR A 120 15.97 -17.61 10.04
N ASP A 121 17.23 -17.58 9.62
CA ASP A 121 17.81 -18.59 8.74
C ASP A 121 18.10 -19.90 9.50
N GLY A 122 18.11 -21.01 8.78
CA GLY A 122 18.41 -22.32 9.33
C GLY A 122 17.99 -23.47 8.42
N VAL A 123 18.50 -24.66 8.72
CA VAL A 123 18.15 -25.88 8.00
C VAL A 123 16.72 -26.28 8.39
N ALA A 124 15.81 -26.31 7.41
CA ALA A 124 14.45 -26.78 7.63
C ALA A 124 14.45 -28.28 7.96
N ILE A 125 14.11 -28.61 9.20
CA ILE A 125 13.91 -30.00 9.65
C ILE A 125 12.44 -30.40 9.51
N ARG A 126 11.53 -29.43 9.42
CA ARG A 126 10.15 -29.60 8.97
C ARG A 126 9.75 -28.41 8.10
N TRP A 127 9.28 -28.69 6.90
CA TRP A 127 8.94 -27.70 5.89
C TRP A 127 7.56 -27.10 6.16
N GLY A 128 7.49 -25.76 6.21
CA GLY A 128 6.23 -25.04 6.46
C GLY A 128 5.19 -25.21 5.35
N LEU A 129 5.63 -25.39 4.10
CA LEU A 129 4.76 -25.66 2.93
C LEU A 129 3.76 -26.81 3.16
N THR A 130 4.09 -27.77 4.04
CA THR A 130 3.24 -28.91 4.39
C THR A 130 2.96 -29.00 5.89
N HIS A 131 3.42 -28.03 6.67
CA HIS A 131 3.25 -28.00 8.11
C HIS A 131 2.60 -26.69 8.54
N HIS A 132 1.29 -26.73 8.71
CA HIS A 132 0.51 -25.58 9.16
C HIS A 132 0.17 -25.68 10.64
N ARG A 133 0.06 -24.54 11.31
CA ARG A 133 -0.36 -24.40 12.71
C ARG A 133 -1.29 -23.21 12.86
N ASP A 134 -2.21 -23.29 13.83
CA ASP A 134 -3.25 -22.27 13.98
C ASP A 134 -2.73 -20.95 14.56
N SER A 135 -1.56 -20.97 15.22
CA SER A 135 -0.95 -19.80 15.84
C SER A 135 0.57 -19.89 15.94
N ALA A 136 1.21 -18.74 16.16
CA ALA A 136 2.64 -18.64 16.46
C ALA A 136 3.03 -19.47 17.69
N ALA A 137 2.20 -19.46 18.73
CA ALA A 137 2.42 -20.26 19.94
C ALA A 137 2.40 -21.76 19.65
N ASP A 138 1.51 -22.23 18.77
CA ASP A 138 1.46 -23.64 18.37
C ASP A 138 2.63 -24.04 17.48
N CYS A 139 3.15 -23.10 16.67
CA CYS A 139 4.37 -23.31 15.91
C CYS A 139 5.60 -23.44 16.81
N CYS A 140 5.76 -22.55 17.79
CA CYS A 140 6.80 -22.67 18.80
C CYS A 140 6.69 -24.00 19.58
N GLN A 141 5.48 -24.33 20.05
CA GLN A 141 5.26 -25.58 20.78
C GLN A 141 5.65 -26.80 19.94
N ALA A 142 5.33 -26.80 18.64
CA ALA A 142 5.76 -27.85 17.72
C ALA A 142 7.28 -27.96 17.61
N CYS A 143 8.02 -26.84 17.65
CA CYS A 143 9.48 -26.82 17.71
C CYS A 143 10.00 -27.49 18.98
N ILE A 144 9.51 -27.06 20.15
CA ILE A 144 9.90 -27.61 21.46
C ILE A 144 9.62 -29.13 21.51
N GLU A 145 8.46 -29.56 21.02
CA GLU A 145 8.11 -30.99 20.97
C GLU A 145 8.96 -31.79 20.00
N GLN A 146 9.30 -31.23 18.84
CA GLN A 146 10.21 -31.89 17.91
C GLN A 146 11.58 -32.07 18.58
N ALA A 147 12.10 -31.03 19.25
CA ALA A 147 13.38 -31.07 19.92
C ALA A 147 13.44 -32.13 21.03
N LYS A 148 12.35 -32.31 21.78
CA LYS A 148 12.20 -33.34 22.82
C LYS A 148 12.15 -34.76 22.24
N ARG A 149 11.56 -34.95 21.06
CA ARG A 149 11.41 -36.27 20.41
C ARG A 149 12.58 -36.66 19.51
N ALA A 150 13.45 -35.70 19.18
CA ALA A 150 14.60 -35.92 18.30
C ALA A 150 15.54 -36.99 18.88
N LYS A 151 15.90 -37.97 18.05
CA LYS A 151 16.81 -39.05 18.41
C LYS A 151 18.27 -38.58 18.44
N PRO A 152 19.18 -39.31 19.10
CA PRO A 152 20.61 -39.04 18.98
C PRO A 152 21.06 -38.97 17.51
N GLY A 153 21.80 -37.92 17.16
CA GLY A 153 22.26 -37.65 15.80
C GLY A 153 21.26 -36.91 14.90
N GLN A 154 20.02 -36.66 15.35
CA GLN A 154 19.08 -35.80 14.65
C GLN A 154 19.25 -34.34 15.09
N MET A 155 19.02 -33.42 14.15
CA MET A 155 18.91 -31.99 14.43
C MET A 155 17.66 -31.74 15.28
N LYS A 156 17.85 -31.08 16.42
CA LYS A 156 16.78 -30.66 17.34
C LYS A 156 16.30 -29.28 16.91
N CYS A 157 15.00 -29.08 16.74
CA CYS A 157 14.46 -27.77 16.42
C CYS A 157 14.92 -26.75 17.46
N ASN A 158 15.51 -25.65 17.02
CA ASN A 158 15.80 -24.52 17.90
C ASN A 158 15.29 -23.18 17.35
N ILE A 159 14.72 -23.18 16.15
CA ILE A 159 14.18 -22.00 15.48
C ILE A 159 12.80 -22.36 14.93
N TRP A 160 11.82 -21.51 15.15
CA TRP A 160 10.49 -21.61 14.53
C TRP A 160 10.18 -20.33 13.76
N VAL A 161 9.55 -20.46 12.59
CA VAL A 161 9.09 -19.32 11.78
C VAL A 161 7.64 -19.57 11.35
N TYR A 162 6.77 -18.62 11.64
CA TYR A 162 5.34 -18.71 11.46
C TYR A 162 4.83 -17.60 10.54
N CYS A 163 3.91 -17.94 9.63
CA CYS A 163 3.21 -16.96 8.80
C CYS A 163 1.84 -16.57 9.39
N PRO A 164 1.71 -15.40 10.06
CA PRO A 164 0.43 -14.93 10.58
C PRO A 164 -0.45 -14.24 9.52
N ALA A 165 0.09 -13.88 8.36
CA ALA A 165 -0.63 -13.08 7.37
C ALA A 165 -1.59 -13.93 6.53
N GLU A 166 -2.88 -13.56 6.50
CA GLU A 166 -3.91 -14.27 5.71
C GLU A 166 -3.60 -14.27 4.21
N THR A 167 -2.94 -13.23 3.71
CA THR A 167 -2.49 -13.09 2.32
C THR A 167 -1.20 -13.87 2.01
N GLY A 168 -0.65 -14.58 2.99
CA GLY A 168 0.64 -15.26 2.86
C GLY A 168 1.83 -14.35 3.19
N CYS A 169 3.02 -14.96 3.26
CA CYS A 169 4.24 -14.31 3.70
C CYS A 169 5.29 -14.26 2.58
N HIS A 170 6.02 -13.16 2.49
CA HIS A 170 7.04 -12.97 1.46
C HIS A 170 8.35 -13.66 1.83
N SER A 171 8.93 -14.42 0.91
CA SER A 171 10.29 -14.96 0.96
C SER A 171 10.95 -14.76 -0.40
N PRO A 172 12.28 -14.53 -0.49
CA PRO A 172 13.00 -14.42 -1.76
C PRO A 172 13.14 -15.73 -2.55
N ASP A 173 12.50 -16.81 -2.12
CA ASP A 173 12.58 -18.10 -2.81
C ASP A 173 11.49 -18.27 -3.89
N LYS A 174 11.45 -19.47 -4.49
CA LYS A 174 10.55 -19.79 -5.60
C LYS A 174 9.15 -20.22 -5.17
N TYR A 175 8.89 -20.32 -3.87
CA TYR A 175 7.63 -20.80 -3.33
C TYR A 175 6.70 -19.64 -2.97
N GLU A 176 5.41 -19.93 -3.07
CA GLU A 176 4.37 -19.06 -2.55
C GLU A 176 4.03 -19.54 -1.14
N HIS A 177 4.35 -18.73 -0.14
CA HIS A 177 4.11 -19.08 1.26
C HIS A 177 2.74 -18.64 1.73
N LYS A 178 2.01 -19.56 2.33
CA LYS A 178 0.61 -19.36 2.72
C LYS A 178 0.45 -19.05 4.19
N TYR A 179 -0.71 -18.51 4.53
CA TYR A 179 -1.15 -18.33 5.91
C TYR A 179 -0.98 -19.62 6.71
N GLN A 180 -0.58 -19.50 7.98
CA GLN A 180 -0.40 -20.59 8.94
C GLN A 180 0.81 -21.50 8.70
N GLU A 181 1.64 -21.25 7.69
CA GLU A 181 2.88 -22.02 7.52
C GLU A 181 3.77 -21.94 8.77
N CYS A 182 4.21 -23.11 9.22
CA CYS A 182 5.08 -23.27 10.39
C CYS A 182 6.35 -24.03 10.00
N TRP A 183 7.45 -23.30 9.94
CA TRP A 183 8.77 -23.81 9.62
C TRP A 183 9.51 -24.15 10.90
N LEU A 184 9.93 -25.41 11.02
CA LEU A 184 10.81 -25.84 12.10
C LEU A 184 12.21 -25.95 11.54
N LYS A 185 13.14 -25.18 12.10
CA LYS A 185 14.50 -25.04 11.62
C LYS A 185 15.51 -25.39 12.71
N TYR A 186 16.72 -25.73 12.27
CA TYR A 186 17.89 -25.90 13.12
C TYR A 186 19.06 -25.06 12.61
N ALA A 187 19.76 -24.38 13.52
CA ALA A 187 21.08 -23.82 13.27
C ALA A 187 21.92 -23.86 14.54
N GLU A 188 23.21 -24.21 14.46
CA GLU A 188 24.13 -24.13 15.61
C GLU A 188 24.24 -22.71 16.17
N LYS A 189 24.18 -21.72 15.27
CA LYS A 189 24.16 -20.29 15.58
C LYS A 189 23.03 -19.65 14.78
N PRO A 190 21.84 -19.47 15.38
CA PRO A 190 20.71 -18.81 14.73
C PRO A 190 21.16 -17.45 14.16
N LYS A 191 20.91 -17.26 12.86
CA LYS A 191 21.29 -16.05 12.15
C LYS A 191 20.03 -15.38 11.64
N LEU A 192 19.92 -14.09 11.91
CA LEU A 192 18.84 -13.28 11.38
C LEU A 192 18.97 -13.18 9.85
N ASN A 193 17.88 -13.47 9.14
CA ASN A 193 17.78 -13.27 7.70
C ASN A 193 17.19 -11.88 7.39
N PHE A 194 15.96 -11.65 7.85
CA PHE A 194 15.29 -10.37 7.74
C PHE A 194 14.67 -9.96 9.06
N LYS A 195 14.68 -8.64 9.34
CA LYS A 195 14.03 -8.06 10.51
C LYS A 195 13.42 -6.70 10.18
N ASP A 196 12.31 -6.41 10.83
CA ASP A 196 11.56 -5.16 10.77
C ASP A 196 11.21 -4.81 9.32
N ARG A 197 11.88 -3.82 8.72
CA ARG A 197 11.60 -3.32 7.38
C ARG A 197 12.60 -3.85 6.37
N TYR A 198 12.12 -4.26 5.19
CA TYR A 198 13.02 -4.54 4.07
C TYR A 198 13.66 -3.23 3.59
N SER A 199 14.99 -3.23 3.42
CA SER A 199 15.70 -2.06 2.90
C SER A 199 15.17 -1.63 1.52
N GLU A 200 15.22 -0.34 1.22
CA GLU A 200 14.82 0.18 -0.10
C GLU A 200 15.58 -0.50 -1.24
N LYS A 201 16.90 -0.68 -1.08
CA LYS A 201 17.73 -1.41 -2.05
C LYS A 201 17.18 -2.81 -2.32
N TYR A 202 16.78 -3.53 -1.27
CA TYR A 202 16.21 -4.87 -1.41
C TYR A 202 14.86 -4.83 -2.13
N ARG A 203 13.96 -3.91 -1.76
CA ARG A 203 12.64 -3.76 -2.40
C ARG A 203 12.71 -3.28 -3.84
N ASN A 204 13.70 -2.45 -4.19
CA ASN A 204 13.96 -2.06 -5.57
C ASN A 204 14.40 -3.25 -6.43
N ALA A 205 15.16 -4.19 -5.85
CA ALA A 205 15.54 -5.44 -6.51
C ALA A 205 14.43 -6.51 -6.48
N HIS A 206 13.53 -6.46 -5.49
CA HIS A 206 12.42 -7.38 -5.29
C HIS A 206 11.11 -6.60 -5.13
N PRO A 207 10.50 -6.11 -6.23
CA PRO A 207 9.33 -5.23 -6.16
C PRO A 207 8.10 -5.84 -5.47
N ALA A 208 8.02 -7.17 -5.39
CA ALA A 208 6.98 -7.89 -4.67
C ALA A 208 7.21 -7.97 -3.15
N ALA A 209 8.38 -7.55 -2.65
CA ALA A 209 8.66 -7.53 -1.22
C ALA A 209 7.82 -6.44 -0.53
N PRO A 210 7.08 -6.79 0.55
CA PRO A 210 6.32 -5.83 1.32
C PRO A 210 7.26 -4.84 2.03
N LEU A 211 6.69 -3.83 2.69
CA LEU A 211 7.48 -2.86 3.45
C LEU A 211 8.12 -3.48 4.70
N VAL A 212 7.36 -4.32 5.38
CA VAL A 212 7.71 -4.95 6.65
C VAL A 212 7.80 -6.47 6.45
N VAL A 213 8.71 -7.13 7.16
CA VAL A 213 8.84 -8.58 7.18
C VAL A 213 7.54 -9.19 7.72
N PRO A 214 6.85 -10.06 6.97
CA PRO A 214 5.54 -10.58 7.39
C PRO A 214 5.62 -11.79 8.31
N TRP A 215 6.83 -12.29 8.58
CA TRP A 215 7.07 -13.47 9.40
C TRP A 215 7.16 -13.13 10.88
N VAL A 216 6.81 -14.11 11.70
CA VAL A 216 7.01 -14.09 13.15
C VAL A 216 7.87 -15.28 13.48
N SER A 217 8.94 -15.08 14.24
CA SER A 217 9.85 -16.18 14.54
C SER A 217 10.46 -16.05 15.92
N GLY A 218 11.13 -17.11 16.35
CA GLY A 218 11.85 -17.10 17.60
C GLY A 218 12.83 -18.24 17.70
N VAL A 219 13.79 -18.06 18.61
CA VAL A 219 14.77 -19.08 18.97
C VAL A 219 14.37 -19.65 20.32
N VAL A 220 14.08 -20.96 20.38
CA VAL A 220 13.64 -21.56 21.64
C VAL A 220 14.81 -21.73 22.62
N SER A 221 14.58 -21.42 23.89
CA SER A 221 15.47 -21.82 24.98
C SER A 221 15.14 -23.25 25.40
N LEU A 222 15.96 -24.20 24.94
CA LEU A 222 15.82 -25.64 25.24
C LEU A 222 16.55 -26.08 26.51
#